data_AF-A0A6A3G2T2-F1
#
_entry.id   AF-A0A6A3G2T2-F1
#
_cell.length_a   1.000
_cell.length_b   1.000
_cell.length_c   1.000
_cell.angle_alpha   90.00
_cell.angle_beta   90.00
_cell.angle_gamma   90.00
#
_symmetry.space_group_name_H-M   'P 1'
#
loop_
_entity.id
_entity.type
_entity.pdbx_description
1 polymer ?
#
loop_
_entity_poly.entity_id
_entity_poly.type
_entity_poly.pdbx_seq_one_letter_code
_entity_poly.pdbx_strand_id
1 'polypeptide(L)'
;MTIMEVTGEFDQARVKQWLETQLHDENAPLSNEGDLKLGTMEQEDKELLLRLLRHYPKLLEPRDGCPPQTTLGVSHEIHTGSEPPIKVRPRRHSHSEQAIIDEQTDKMLVDGVIEEANGAWGFPVVLVRKKDGSVRFCIDYRLLNAITKKDVYPLPRIDDTL
;
A
#
# COMPACT_ATOMS: atom_id res chain seq x y z
N MET A 1 15.06 -9.64 -16.50
CA MET A 1 13.63 -9.57 -16.86
C MET A 1 13.51 -8.39 -17.81
N THR A 2 13.29 -8.63 -19.10
CA THR A 2 13.25 -7.56 -20.10
C THR A 2 11.83 -7.01 -20.15
N ILE A 3 11.63 -5.83 -19.56
CA ILE A 3 10.35 -5.12 -19.62
C ILE A 3 10.10 -4.76 -21.08
N MET A 4 8.88 -5.00 -21.58
CA MET A 4 8.51 -4.67 -22.95
C MET A 4 8.66 -3.15 -23.14
N GLU A 5 9.55 -2.70 -24.03
CA GLU A 5 9.66 -1.28 -24.34
C GLU A 5 8.36 -0.79 -24.97
N VAL A 6 7.65 0.09 -24.25
CA VAL A 6 6.36 0.67 -24.66
C VAL A 6 6.60 1.83 -25.63
N THR A 7 7.30 1.54 -26.72
CA THR A 7 7.53 2.46 -27.83
C THR A 7 6.68 1.97 -29.01
N GLY A 8 5.40 2.36 -29.03
CA GLY A 8 4.46 2.06 -30.12
C GLY A 8 3.03 1.76 -29.66
N GLU A 9 2.13 1.55 -30.63
CA GLU A 9 0.75 1.13 -30.39
C GLU A 9 0.71 -0.30 -29.81
N PHE A 10 -0.13 -0.50 -28.79
CA PHE A 10 -0.36 -1.78 -28.12
C PHE A 10 -1.25 -2.67 -28.99
N ASP A 11 -0.66 -3.36 -29.97
CA ASP A 11 -1.39 -4.33 -30.81
C ASP A 11 -1.48 -5.71 -30.13
N GLN A 12 -2.64 -6.36 -30.27
CA GLN A 12 -2.96 -7.69 -29.71
C GLN A 12 -1.94 -8.74 -30.18
N ALA A 13 -1.50 -8.66 -31.45
CA ALA A 13 -0.50 -9.57 -32.01
C ALA A 13 0.87 -9.45 -31.31
N ARG A 14 1.27 -8.21 -30.96
CA ARG A 14 2.52 -7.93 -30.27
C ARG A 14 2.48 -8.43 -28.82
N VAL A 15 1.35 -8.25 -28.14
CA VAL A 15 1.14 -8.79 -26.79
C VAL A 15 1.22 -10.31 -26.82
N LYS A 16 0.54 -10.97 -27.77
CA LYS A 16 0.58 -12.42 -27.92
C LYS A 16 2.00 -12.95 -28.16
N GLN A 17 2.75 -12.33 -29.07
CA GLN A 17 4.15 -12.69 -29.33
C GLN A 17 5.02 -12.50 -28.08
N TRP A 18 4.82 -11.42 -27.33
CA TRP A 18 5.56 -11.18 -26.10
C TRP A 18 5.22 -12.23 -25.02
N LEU A 19 3.94 -12.57 -24.84
CA LEU A 19 3.53 -13.65 -23.95
C LEU A 19 4.20 -14.96 -24.36
N GLU A 20 4.14 -15.36 -25.63
CA GLU A 20 4.75 -16.61 -26.09
C GLU A 20 6.29 -16.64 -25.96
N THR A 21 6.96 -15.49 -26.10
CA THR A 21 8.43 -15.41 -26.07
C THR A 21 8.99 -15.28 -24.65
N GLN A 22 8.28 -14.60 -23.75
CA GLN A 22 8.79 -14.25 -22.41
C GLN A 22 8.09 -15.03 -21.28
N LEU A 23 6.90 -15.57 -21.53
CA LEU A 23 6.10 -16.28 -20.55
C LEU A 23 6.02 -17.77 -20.91
N HIS A 24 6.98 -18.55 -20.41
CA HIS A 24 6.92 -20.00 -20.52
C HIS A 24 5.77 -20.58 -19.67
N ASP A 25 5.08 -21.57 -20.24
CA ASP A 25 3.67 -21.92 -20.02
C ASP A 25 3.28 -22.68 -18.73
N GLU A 26 4.09 -22.65 -17.68
CA GLU A 26 3.79 -23.44 -16.46
C GLU A 26 3.54 -22.56 -15.23
N ASN A 27 2.52 -21.71 -15.31
CA ASN A 27 2.01 -21.03 -14.13
C ASN A 27 0.70 -21.69 -13.68
N ALA A 28 0.69 -22.14 -12.41
CA ALA A 28 -0.51 -22.68 -11.79
C ALA A 28 -1.66 -21.66 -11.84
N PRO A 29 -2.92 -22.12 -11.95
CA PRO A 29 -4.07 -21.22 -11.91
C PRO A 29 -4.11 -20.45 -10.59
N LEU A 30 -4.57 -19.20 -10.63
CA LEU A 30 -4.77 -18.40 -9.43
C LEU A 30 -5.87 -19.01 -8.55
N SER A 31 -5.75 -18.82 -7.24
CA SER A 31 -6.72 -19.36 -6.27
C SER A 31 -8.14 -18.81 -6.43
N ASN A 32 -8.30 -17.66 -7.09
CA ASN A 32 -9.57 -16.94 -7.25
C ASN A 32 -9.95 -16.65 -8.71
N GLU A 33 -9.44 -17.41 -9.69
CA GLU A 33 -9.78 -17.17 -11.12
C GLU A 33 -11.29 -17.17 -11.39
N GLY A 34 -12.05 -18.04 -10.70
CA GLY A 34 -13.50 -18.16 -10.84
C GLY A 34 -14.29 -16.94 -10.37
N ASP A 35 -13.72 -16.10 -9.51
CA ASP A 35 -14.36 -14.91 -8.98
C ASP A 35 -14.07 -13.65 -9.81
N LEU A 36 -13.17 -13.76 -10.80
CA LEU A 36 -12.74 -12.62 -11.62
C LEU A 36 -13.87 -12.13 -12.54
N LYS A 37 -14.32 -10.90 -12.30
CA LYS A 37 -15.31 -10.22 -13.15
C LYS A 37 -14.61 -9.52 -14.31
N LEU A 38 -14.28 -10.26 -15.36
CA LEU A 38 -13.56 -9.75 -16.53
C LEU A 38 -14.43 -8.93 -17.51
N GLY A 39 -15.74 -8.82 -17.28
CA GLY A 39 -16.64 -8.09 -18.19
C GLY A 39 -16.83 -8.77 -19.55
N THR A 40 -17.26 -7.99 -20.55
CA THR A 40 -17.52 -8.49 -21.92
C THR A 40 -16.27 -8.33 -22.77
N MET A 41 -15.64 -9.45 -23.14
CA MET A 41 -14.47 -9.52 -24.02
C MET A 41 -14.45 -10.85 -24.75
N GLU A 42 -13.72 -10.94 -25.86
CA GLU A 42 -13.58 -12.18 -26.64
C GLU A 42 -12.85 -13.27 -25.84
N GLN A 43 -13.13 -14.53 -26.17
CA GLN A 43 -12.56 -15.66 -25.43
C GLN A 43 -11.02 -15.72 -25.55
N GLU A 44 -10.48 -15.29 -26.69
CA GLU A 44 -9.04 -15.20 -26.92
C GLU A 44 -8.38 -14.17 -25.99
N ASP A 45 -9.00 -12.99 -25.84
CA ASP A 45 -8.50 -11.94 -24.96
C ASP A 45 -8.57 -12.33 -23.48
N LYS A 46 -9.61 -13.08 -23.08
CA LYS A 46 -9.71 -13.63 -21.72
C LYS A 46 -8.52 -14.53 -21.41
N GLU A 47 -8.16 -15.40 -22.34
CA GLU A 47 -7.05 -16.32 -22.13
C GLU A 47 -5.72 -15.58 -22.06
N LEU A 48 -5.50 -14.57 -22.92
CA LEU A 48 -4.30 -13.74 -22.88
C LEU A 48 -4.18 -13.02 -21.51
N LEU A 49 -5.28 -12.46 -21.01
CA LEU A 49 -5.31 -11.81 -19.70
C LEU A 49 -5.04 -12.81 -18.57
N LEU A 50 -5.69 -13.97 -18.56
CA LEU A 50 -5.47 -14.99 -17.54
C LEU A 50 -4.02 -15.47 -17.51
N ARG A 51 -3.38 -15.68 -18.67
CA ARG A 51 -1.96 -16.02 -18.76
C ARG A 51 -1.08 -14.95 -18.11
N LEU A 52 -1.40 -13.68 -18.31
CA LEU A 52 -0.69 -12.57 -17.66
C LEU A 52 -0.88 -12.57 -16.14
N LEU A 53 -2.12 -12.74 -15.67
CA LEU A 53 -2.43 -12.75 -14.24
C LEU A 53 -1.74 -13.93 -13.53
N ARG A 54 -1.74 -15.11 -14.14
CA ARG A 54 -1.05 -16.32 -13.65
C ARG A 54 0.46 -16.13 -13.49
N HIS A 55 1.08 -15.25 -14.27
CA HIS A 55 2.52 -14.99 -14.15
C HIS A 55 2.90 -14.03 -13.03
N TYR A 56 1.98 -13.13 -12.66
CA TYR A 56 2.21 -12.17 -11.59
C TYR A 56 1.32 -12.44 -10.36
N PRO A 57 1.24 -13.69 -9.84
CA PRO A 57 0.36 -14.01 -8.72
C PRO A 57 0.75 -13.19 -7.49
N LYS A 58 2.05 -13.01 -7.27
CA LYS A 58 2.61 -12.21 -6.16
C LYS A 58 2.14 -10.75 -6.12
N LEU A 59 1.78 -10.15 -7.27
CA LEU A 59 1.31 -8.76 -7.33
C LEU A 59 -0.20 -8.64 -7.07
N LEU A 60 -0.94 -9.74 -7.25
CA LEU A 60 -2.39 -9.77 -7.27
C LEU A 60 -2.99 -10.42 -6.02
N GLU A 61 -2.28 -11.38 -5.45
CA GLU A 61 -2.69 -12.06 -4.23
C GLU A 61 -2.84 -11.05 -3.10
N PRO A 62 -4.03 -11.00 -2.45
CA PRO A 62 -4.21 -10.18 -1.27
C PRO A 62 -3.20 -10.60 -0.20
N ARG A 63 -2.43 -9.63 0.29
CA ARG A 63 -1.52 -9.86 1.40
C ARG A 63 -2.10 -9.20 2.63
N ASP A 64 -2.12 -9.97 3.72
CA ASP A 64 -2.39 -9.42 5.04
C ASP A 64 -1.09 -8.84 5.62
N GLY A 65 -1.23 -7.77 6.40
CA GLY A 65 -0.13 -7.13 7.10
C GLY A 65 0.59 -6.03 6.30
N CYS A 66 1.84 -5.74 6.68
CA CYS A 66 2.63 -4.68 6.07
C CYS A 66 3.06 -5.05 4.64
N PRO A 67 2.92 -4.15 3.65
CA PRO A 67 3.55 -4.32 2.36
C PRO A 67 5.06 -4.58 2.47
N PRO A 68 5.66 -5.31 1.52
CA PRO A 68 7.10 -5.55 1.56
C PRO A 68 7.87 -4.23 1.55
N GLN A 69 8.94 -4.17 2.36
CA GLN A 69 9.86 -3.04 2.37
C GLN A 69 10.42 -2.81 0.97
N THR A 70 10.60 -1.53 0.61
CA THR A 70 11.28 -1.16 -0.63
C THR A 70 12.68 -1.77 -0.69
N THR A 71 13.09 -2.21 -1.88
CA THR A 71 14.46 -2.69 -2.13
C THR A 71 15.48 -1.56 -2.16
N LEU A 72 15.01 -0.31 -2.20
CA LEU A 72 15.87 0.87 -2.14
C LEU A 72 16.31 1.08 -0.69
N GLY A 73 17.61 1.05 -0.42
CA GLY A 73 18.20 1.30 0.90
C GLY A 73 18.16 2.77 1.31
N VAL A 74 17.02 3.43 1.13
CA VAL A 74 16.82 4.86 1.43
C VAL A 74 15.94 4.98 2.67
N SER A 75 16.40 5.77 3.64
CA SER A 75 15.62 6.18 4.81
C SER A 75 15.05 7.57 4.60
N HIS A 76 13.78 7.77 4.95
CA HIS A 76 13.17 9.10 4.97
C HIS A 76 13.35 9.74 6.34
N GLU A 77 13.82 10.99 6.38
CA GLU A 77 13.96 11.78 7.60
C GLU A 77 12.92 12.90 7.63
N ILE A 78 12.22 13.05 8.75
CA ILE A 78 11.26 14.12 8.97
C ILE A 78 11.98 15.29 9.64
N HIS A 79 12.22 16.36 8.89
CA HIS A 79 12.91 17.54 9.43
C HIS A 79 11.96 18.50 10.15
N THR A 80 12.11 18.61 11.47
CA THR A 80 11.34 19.55 12.33
C THR A 80 12.10 20.85 12.65
N GLY A 81 13.25 21.09 12.00
CA GLY A 81 14.09 22.25 12.28
C GLY A 81 14.75 22.20 13.66
N SER A 82 14.71 23.30 14.41
CA SER A 82 15.29 23.43 15.75
C SER A 82 14.25 23.36 16.87
N GLU A 83 13.04 22.89 16.57
CA GLU A 83 11.95 22.81 17.54
C GLU A 83 12.20 21.69 18.57
N PRO A 84 11.86 21.91 19.86
CA PRO A 84 11.99 20.89 20.88
C PRO A 84 10.97 19.75 20.69
N PRO A 85 11.24 18.55 21.24
CA PRO A 85 10.30 17.44 21.17
C PRO A 85 8.93 17.75 21.77
N ILE A 86 7.88 17.32 21.07
CA ILE A 86 6.49 17.47 21.51
C ILE A 86 6.01 16.13 22.08
N LYS A 87 5.58 16.15 23.35
CA LYS A 87 4.91 15.02 24.01
C LYS A 87 3.52 15.42 24.48
N VAL A 88 2.52 14.87 23.81
CA VAL A 88 1.11 15.08 24.13
C VAL A 88 0.62 13.93 25.01
N ARG A 89 -0.21 14.25 26.01
CA ARG A 89 -0.83 13.25 26.88
C ARG A 89 -1.75 12.32 26.06
N PRO A 90 -1.70 11.00 26.28
CA PRO A 90 -2.68 10.07 25.72
C PRO A 90 -4.12 10.44 26.09
N ARG A 91 -5.05 10.20 25.17
CA ARG A 91 -6.49 10.42 25.43
C ARG A 91 -7.05 9.32 26.32
N ARG A 92 -8.14 9.63 27.01
CA ARG A 92 -8.90 8.62 27.74
C ARG A 92 -9.76 7.86 26.73
N HIS A 93 -9.63 6.54 26.75
CA HIS A 93 -10.43 5.62 25.95
C HIS A 93 -11.31 4.79 26.88
N SER A 94 -12.50 4.43 26.41
CA SER A 94 -13.32 3.41 27.07
C SER A 94 -12.62 2.05 27.03
N HIS A 95 -13.05 1.11 27.87
CA HIS A 95 -12.46 -0.23 27.90
C HIS A 95 -12.55 -0.95 26.53
N SER A 96 -13.69 -0.83 25.84
CA SER A 96 -13.87 -1.37 24.50
C SER A 96 -12.96 -0.74 23.45
N GLU A 97 -12.67 0.55 23.58
CA GLU A 97 -11.77 1.25 22.66
C GLU A 97 -10.31 0.90 22.93
N GLN A 98 -9.94 0.73 24.20
CA GLN A 98 -8.59 0.33 24.58
C GLN A 98 -8.26 -1.08 24.05
N ALA A 99 -9.22 -2.02 24.14
CA ALA A 99 -9.03 -3.35 23.57
C ALA A 99 -8.74 -3.32 22.05
N ILE A 100 -9.40 -2.43 21.30
CA ILE A 100 -9.13 -2.23 19.87
C ILE A 100 -7.74 -1.64 19.65
N ILE A 101 -7.32 -0.68 20.49
CA ILE A 101 -6.00 -0.07 20.40
C ILE A 101 -4.92 -1.14 20.61
N ASP A 102 -5.06 -1.93 21.67
CA ASP A 102 -4.09 -2.98 22.03
C ASP A 102 -4.00 -4.04 20.93
N GLU A 103 -5.13 -4.55 20.42
CA GLU A 103 -5.16 -5.52 19.32
C GLU A 103 -4.48 -5.01 18.05
N GLN A 104 -4.73 -3.74 17.68
CA GLN A 104 -4.09 -3.14 16.49
C GLN A 104 -2.60 -2.90 16.71
N THR A 105 -2.20 -2.50 17.92
CA THR A 105 -0.78 -2.32 18.27
C THR A 105 -0.03 -3.65 18.19
N ASP A 106 -0.57 -4.73 18.77
CA ASP A 106 0.03 -6.06 18.71
C ASP A 106 0.16 -6.56 17.27
N LYS A 107 -0.89 -6.36 16.46
CA LYS A 107 -0.83 -6.71 15.04
C LYS A 107 0.26 -5.94 14.30
N MET A 108 0.37 -4.62 14.50
CA MET A 108 1.39 -3.80 13.85
C MET A 108 2.82 -4.15 14.31
N LEU A 109 2.99 -4.60 15.57
CA LEU A 109 4.27 -5.12 16.08
C LEU A 109 4.65 -6.43 15.37
N VAL A 110 3.71 -7.37 15.25
CA VAL A 110 3.92 -8.64 14.54
C VAL A 110 4.22 -8.40 13.05
N ASP A 111 3.50 -7.47 12.44
CA ASP A 111 3.66 -7.09 11.03
C ASP A 111 4.94 -6.25 10.78
N GLY A 112 5.67 -5.85 11.83
CA GLY A 112 6.89 -5.05 11.74
C GLY A 112 6.69 -3.60 11.25
N VAL A 113 5.47 -3.07 11.40
CA VAL A 113 5.14 -1.68 11.03
C VAL A 113 5.63 -0.69 12.09
N ILE A 114 5.63 -1.11 13.34
CA ILE A 114 6.06 -0.32 14.49
C ILE A 114 7.06 -1.12 15.34
N GLU A 115 7.81 -0.42 16.17
CA GLU A 115 8.75 -0.99 17.14
C GLU A 115 8.63 -0.28 18.49
N GLU A 116 9.07 -0.94 19.55
CA GLU A 116 9.20 -0.31 20.86
C GLU A 116 10.31 0.74 20.82
N ALA A 117 9.97 1.98 21.20
CA ALA A 117 10.92 3.09 21.20
C ALA A 117 10.87 3.86 22.53
N ASN A 118 12.03 4.34 22.96
CA ASN A 118 12.14 5.27 24.08
C ASN A 118 12.51 6.67 23.56
N GLY A 119 11.48 7.46 23.25
CA GLY A 119 11.61 8.79 22.64
C GLY A 119 11.02 9.92 23.47
N ALA A 120 11.55 11.12 23.27
CA ALA A 120 10.99 12.35 23.84
C ALA A 120 9.70 12.82 23.13
N TRP A 121 9.42 12.30 21.94
CA TRP A 121 8.23 12.57 21.15
C TRP A 121 7.08 11.64 21.53
N GLY A 122 5.85 12.14 21.53
CA GLY A 122 4.68 11.31 21.80
C GLY A 122 3.38 11.98 21.37
N PHE A 123 2.54 11.22 20.66
CA PHE A 123 1.29 11.70 20.08
C PHE A 123 0.14 10.74 20.42
N PRO A 124 -1.09 11.24 20.64
CA PRO A 124 -2.17 10.39 21.10
C PRO A 124 -2.81 9.62 19.95
N VAL A 125 -3.24 8.39 20.26
CA VAL A 125 -4.09 7.59 19.37
C VAL A 125 -5.49 8.18 19.31
N VAL A 126 -6.10 8.09 18.13
CA VAL A 126 -7.45 8.54 17.83
C VAL A 126 -8.15 7.43 17.06
N LEU A 127 -9.30 7.03 17.57
CA LEU A 127 -10.17 6.06 16.90
C LEU A 127 -11.23 6.79 16.10
N VAL A 128 -11.35 6.47 14.81
CA VAL A 128 -12.35 7.08 13.92
C VAL A 128 -13.24 5.99 13.34
N ARG A 129 -14.56 6.11 13.52
CA ARG A 129 -15.52 5.17 12.94
C ARG A 129 -15.68 5.41 11.44
N LYS A 130 -15.58 4.34 10.66
CA LYS A 130 -15.93 4.32 9.24
C LYS A 130 -17.44 4.20 9.07
N LYS A 131 -17.90 4.45 7.84
CA LYS A 131 -19.31 4.30 7.45
C LYS A 131 -19.80 2.84 7.58
N ASP A 132 -18.92 1.88 7.37
CA ASP A 132 -19.20 0.44 7.49
C ASP A 132 -19.26 -0.05 8.96
N GLY A 133 -19.04 0.83 9.94
CA GLY A 133 -19.03 0.51 11.36
C GLY A 133 -17.67 0.08 11.91
N SER A 134 -16.68 -0.21 11.05
CA SER A 134 -15.31 -0.52 11.47
C SER A 134 -14.58 0.72 12.01
N VAL A 135 -13.52 0.51 12.80
CA VAL A 135 -12.73 1.58 13.41
C VAL A 135 -11.38 1.74 12.70
N ARG A 136 -10.95 2.98 12.48
CA ARG A 136 -9.59 3.32 12.04
C ARG A 136 -8.76 3.70 13.26
N PHE A 137 -7.65 2.99 13.43
CA PHE A 137 -6.56 3.41 14.31
C PHE A 137 -5.79 4.55 13.63
N CYS A 138 -5.76 5.72 14.25
CA CYS A 138 -5.06 6.89 13.74
C CYS A 138 -4.21 7.53 14.84
N ILE A 139 -3.19 8.31 14.46
CA ILE A 139 -2.38 9.09 15.40
C ILE A 139 -2.56 10.57 15.07
N ASP A 140 -2.77 11.40 16.10
CA ASP A 140 -2.96 12.85 15.91
C ASP A 140 -1.60 13.56 15.75
N TYR A 141 -1.10 13.60 14.53
CA TYR A 141 0.14 14.29 14.17
C TYR A 141 -0.03 15.78 13.85
N ARG A 142 -1.17 16.42 14.16
CA ARG A 142 -1.41 17.82 13.79
C ARG A 142 -0.33 18.78 14.31
N LEU A 143 0.15 18.57 15.54
CA LEU A 143 1.23 19.38 16.12
C LEU A 143 2.58 19.12 15.43
N LEU A 144 2.88 17.86 15.10
CA LEU A 144 4.09 17.51 14.34
C LEU A 144 4.06 18.16 12.95
N ASN A 145 2.95 18.00 12.23
CA ASN A 145 2.78 18.54 10.88
C ASN A 145 2.86 20.07 10.81
N ALA A 146 2.58 20.76 11.92
CA ALA A 146 2.69 22.23 12.00
C ALA A 146 4.15 22.70 12.04
N ILE A 147 5.07 21.89 12.58
CA ILE A 147 6.50 22.20 12.70
C ILE A 147 7.37 21.51 11.65
N THR A 148 6.85 20.48 10.96
CA THR A 148 7.56 19.80 9.88
C THR A 148 7.82 20.75 8.71
N LYS A 149 9.08 20.81 8.26
CA LYS A 149 9.44 21.51 7.03
C LYS A 149 8.84 20.78 5.84
N LYS A 150 8.04 21.49 5.04
CA LYS A 150 7.35 20.92 3.88
C LYS A 150 8.26 20.90 2.66
N ASP A 151 8.12 19.87 1.84
CA ASP A 151 8.80 19.79 0.55
C ASP A 151 8.30 20.85 -0.42
N VAL A 152 9.22 21.37 -1.24
CA VAL A 152 8.96 22.43 -2.22
C VAL A 152 8.23 21.89 -3.46
N TYR A 153 8.30 20.59 -3.71
CA TYR A 153 7.72 19.92 -4.88
C TYR A 153 6.44 19.16 -4.49
N PRO A 154 5.27 19.81 -4.50
CA PRO A 154 4.02 19.12 -4.28
C PRO A 154 3.73 18.17 -5.44
N LEU A 155 2.89 17.17 -5.18
CA LEU A 155 2.30 16.37 -6.24
C LEU A 155 1.60 17.30 -7.24
N PRO A 156 1.78 17.10 -8.56
CA PRO A 156 1.12 17.90 -9.57
C PRO A 156 -0.40 17.78 -9.45
N ARG A 157 -1.14 18.80 -9.88
CA ARG A 157 -2.60 18.70 -9.91
C ARG A 157 -3.00 17.70 -10.98
N ILE A 158 -4.11 17.00 -10.73
CA ILE A 158 -4.65 16.00 -11.66
C ILE A 158 -4.85 16.63 -13.05
N ASP A 159 -5.42 17.84 -13.11
CA ASP A 159 -5.67 18.60 -14.35
C ASP A 159 -4.39 18.88 -15.15
N ASP A 160 -3.22 18.94 -14.49
CA ASP A 160 -1.93 19.21 -15.14
C ASP A 160 -1.23 17.91 -15.62
N THR A 161 -1.77 16.74 -15.28
CA THR A 161 -1.16 15.41 -15.55
C THR A 161 -1.95 14.50 -16.49
N LEU A 162 -3.21 14.84 -16.78
CA LEU A 162 -4.09 14.10 -17.70
C LEU A 162 -3.91 14.62 -19.14
#